data_AF-A0A0D8ZVZ0-F1
#
_entry.id   AF-A0A0D8ZVZ0-F1
#
_cell.length_a   1.000
_cell.length_b   1.000
_cell.length_c   1.000
_cell.angle_alpha   90.00
_cell.angle_beta   90.00
_cell.angle_gamma   90.00
#
_symmetry.space_group_name_H-M   'P 1'
#
loop_
_entity.id
_entity.type
_entity.pdbx_description
1 polymer ?
#
loop_
_entity_poly.entity_id
_entity_poly.type
_entity_poly.pdbx_seq_one_letter_code
_entity_poly.pdbx_strand_id
1 'polypeptide(L)'
;MQTLIQKFSIIKSTPKEILLFDSALAAEDIAYMLGGQWDGCNGVVVDKRDRIAVDTAASLVGATWCYGGVSSAFLKPLNVDQFKKRYAAGERNFVNANLRGAALVQVNLSAINLSWAKLNLADLSGANLSKADLISADLQEANLSGTDLTGANLSMADLRGANLLDAKLELACLRGAKLPNNYQI
;
A
#
# COMPACT_ATOMS: atom_id res chain seq x y z
N MET A 1 40.11 41.16 2.85
CA MET A 1 39.28 40.71 1.70
C MET A 1 38.43 39.55 2.21
N GLN A 2 37.19 39.87 2.55
CA GLN A 2 36.23 39.00 3.23
C GLN A 2 35.82 37.79 2.37
N THR A 3 35.91 36.61 2.98
CA THR A 3 34.89 35.54 3.01
C THR A 3 33.99 35.37 1.78
N LEU A 4 34.32 34.39 0.92
CA LEU A 4 33.39 33.75 -0.01
C LEU A 4 33.12 32.31 0.48
N ILE A 5 32.47 32.21 1.63
CA ILE A 5 31.82 30.98 2.11
C ILE A 5 30.34 31.07 1.71
N GLN A 6 29.83 29.96 1.15
CA GLN A 6 28.42 29.56 1.08
C GLN A 6 27.43 30.40 0.25
N LYS A 7 27.24 30.03 -1.02
CA LYS A 7 25.90 29.97 -1.64
C LYS A 7 25.80 28.79 -2.63
N PHE A 8 26.14 27.58 -2.19
CA PHE A 8 25.48 26.41 -2.79
C PHE A 8 24.10 26.33 -2.14
N SER A 9 23.12 26.79 -2.91
CA SER A 9 21.70 26.66 -2.59
C SER A 9 21.43 25.19 -2.30
N ILE A 10 21.28 24.85 -1.02
CA ILE A 10 20.64 23.58 -0.64
C ILE A 10 19.20 23.77 -1.15
N ILE A 11 18.93 23.28 -2.35
CA ILE A 11 17.56 23.09 -2.81
C ILE A 11 16.98 22.11 -1.79
N LYS A 12 16.28 22.63 -0.78
CA LYS A 12 15.43 21.80 0.06
C LYS A 12 14.42 21.19 -0.90
N SER A 13 14.62 19.93 -1.25
CA SER A 13 13.62 19.10 -1.93
C SER A 13 12.27 19.43 -1.31
N THR A 14 11.31 19.84 -2.13
CA THR A 14 9.93 19.99 -1.67
C THR A 14 9.49 18.64 -1.08
N PRO A 15 8.78 18.64 0.06
CA PRO A 15 8.29 17.40 0.63
C PRO A 15 7.31 16.75 -0.35
N LYS A 16 7.66 15.55 -0.81
CA LYS A 16 6.81 14.73 -1.69
C LYS A 16 5.59 14.24 -0.90
N GLU A 17 4.42 14.36 -1.50
CA GLU A 17 3.15 13.92 -0.91
C GLU A 17 2.45 12.93 -1.83
N ILE A 18 1.80 11.92 -1.26
CA ILE A 18 0.96 10.94 -1.95
C ILE A 18 -0.50 11.37 -1.85
N LEU A 19 -1.16 11.46 -3.00
CA LEU A 19 -2.60 11.53 -3.16
C LEU A 19 -3.16 10.12 -3.31
N LEU A 20 -4.20 9.77 -2.55
CA LEU A 20 -4.90 8.49 -2.69
C LEU A 20 -6.23 8.67 -3.43
N PHE A 21 -6.40 7.88 -4.48
CA PHE A 21 -7.60 7.82 -5.31
C PHE A 21 -8.41 6.55 -5.04
N ASP A 22 -9.61 6.49 -5.60
CA ASP A 22 -10.51 5.35 -5.43
C ASP A 22 -10.18 4.13 -6.31
N SER A 23 -9.33 4.31 -7.32
CA SER A 23 -8.87 3.23 -8.17
C SER A 23 -7.44 3.45 -8.66
N ALA A 24 -6.80 2.35 -9.05
CA ALA A 24 -5.44 2.40 -9.60
C ALA A 24 -5.39 3.06 -11.00
N LEU A 25 -6.42 2.81 -11.83
CA LEU A 25 -6.60 3.47 -13.12
C LEU A 25 -6.70 4.99 -12.97
N ALA A 26 -7.52 5.47 -12.02
CA ALA A 26 -7.62 6.89 -11.74
C ALA A 26 -6.27 7.49 -11.29
N ALA A 27 -5.54 6.79 -10.41
CA ALA A 27 -4.24 7.25 -9.96
C ALA A 27 -3.22 7.30 -11.12
N GLU A 28 -3.23 6.34 -12.03
CA GLU A 28 -2.38 6.34 -13.22
C GLU A 28 -2.66 7.56 -14.11
N ASP A 29 -3.92 7.78 -14.48
CA ASP A 29 -4.33 8.91 -15.32
C ASP A 29 -3.99 10.26 -14.66
N ILE A 30 -4.26 10.37 -13.36
CA ILE A 30 -4.01 11.60 -12.61
C ILE A 30 -2.52 11.85 -12.41
N ALA A 31 -1.71 10.80 -12.24
CA ALA A 31 -0.25 10.94 -12.23
C ALA A 31 0.25 11.56 -13.54
N TYR A 32 -0.28 11.11 -14.68
CA TYR A 32 0.03 11.70 -15.98
C TYR A 32 -0.42 13.16 -16.06
N MET A 33 -1.66 13.48 -15.66
CA MET A 33 -2.22 14.83 -15.70
C MET A 33 -1.45 15.84 -14.83
N LEU A 34 -1.00 15.40 -13.65
CA LEU A 34 -0.33 16.27 -12.67
C LEU A 34 1.20 16.27 -12.80
N GLY A 35 1.76 15.47 -13.73
CA GLY A 35 3.21 15.23 -13.79
C GLY A 35 3.75 14.56 -12.52
N GLY A 36 2.92 13.78 -11.83
CA GLY A 36 3.25 13.03 -10.63
C GLY A 36 3.86 11.66 -10.93
N GLN A 37 4.39 11.00 -9.89
CA GLN A 37 4.86 9.61 -9.97
C GLN A 37 3.77 8.69 -9.44
N TRP A 38 3.19 7.87 -10.32
CA TRP A 38 2.26 6.81 -9.92
C TRP A 38 2.99 5.73 -9.12
N ASP A 39 2.40 5.26 -8.02
CA ASP A 39 2.98 4.21 -7.19
C ASP A 39 2.67 2.79 -7.67
N GLY A 40 1.92 2.63 -8.77
CA GLY A 40 1.47 1.33 -9.27
C GLY A 40 0.20 0.82 -8.59
N CYS A 41 -0.41 1.64 -7.73
CA CYS A 41 -1.64 1.37 -7.00
C CYS A 41 -2.58 2.58 -7.08
N ASN A 42 -3.25 2.99 -6.00
CA ASN A 42 -4.08 4.19 -5.99
C ASN A 42 -3.35 5.45 -5.52
N GLY A 43 -2.02 5.41 -5.40
CA GLY A 43 -1.21 6.52 -4.91
C GLY A 43 -0.52 7.30 -6.03
N VAL A 44 -0.58 8.64 -5.95
CA VAL A 44 0.17 9.53 -6.84
C VAL A 44 1.07 10.44 -6.02
N VAL A 45 2.38 10.32 -6.21
CA VAL A 45 3.38 11.19 -5.58
C VAL A 45 3.49 12.49 -6.38
N VAL A 46 3.22 13.63 -5.73
CA VAL A 46 3.31 14.97 -6.33
C VAL A 46 4.26 15.87 -5.55
N ASP A 47 4.90 16.82 -6.24
CA ASP A 47 5.88 17.74 -5.65
C ASP A 47 5.25 18.97 -4.96
N LYS A 48 3.97 19.27 -5.23
CA LYS A 48 3.24 20.43 -4.66
C LYS A 48 1.75 20.18 -4.40
N ARG A 49 1.24 20.88 -3.38
CA ARG A 49 -0.18 20.99 -3.01
C ARG A 49 -0.92 21.97 -3.91
N ASP A 50 -1.32 21.56 -5.10
CA ASP A 50 -2.30 22.30 -5.89
C ASP A 50 -3.65 21.58 -5.86
N ARG A 51 -4.47 21.90 -4.86
CA ARG A 51 -5.77 21.27 -4.68
C ARG A 51 -6.70 21.51 -5.87
N ILE A 52 -6.61 22.67 -6.53
CA ILE A 52 -7.46 22.98 -7.68
C ILE A 52 -7.06 22.07 -8.85
N ALA A 53 -5.76 21.89 -9.09
CA ALA A 53 -5.28 20.96 -10.10
C ALA A 53 -5.72 19.51 -9.81
N VAL A 54 -5.61 19.06 -8.56
CA VAL A 54 -6.05 17.71 -8.16
C VAL A 54 -7.56 17.53 -8.32
N ASP A 55 -8.37 18.47 -7.83
CA ASP A 55 -9.83 18.42 -7.96
C ASP A 55 -10.28 18.44 -9.43
N THR A 56 -9.59 19.24 -10.26
CA THR A 56 -9.83 19.29 -11.70
C THR A 56 -9.48 17.95 -12.37
N ALA A 57 -8.29 17.40 -12.08
CA ALA A 57 -7.85 16.12 -12.64
C ALA A 57 -8.78 14.97 -12.24
N ALA A 58 -9.13 14.88 -10.95
CA ALA A 58 -10.06 13.87 -10.44
C ALA A 58 -11.44 13.98 -11.11
N SER A 59 -11.96 15.19 -11.30
CA SER A 59 -13.25 15.42 -11.97
C SER A 59 -13.23 15.00 -13.44
N LEU A 60 -12.10 15.18 -14.14
CA LEU A 60 -11.95 14.79 -15.55
C LEU A 60 -12.02 13.28 -15.78
N VAL A 61 -11.55 12.49 -14.81
CA VAL A 61 -11.55 11.02 -14.89
C VAL A 61 -12.69 10.36 -14.09
N GLY A 62 -13.57 11.16 -13.50
CA GLY A 62 -14.67 10.66 -12.67
C GLY A 62 -14.21 9.95 -11.39
N ALA A 63 -13.04 10.32 -10.87
CA ALA A 63 -12.46 9.72 -9.68
C ALA A 63 -12.74 10.55 -8.42
N THR A 64 -12.77 9.86 -7.29
CA THR A 64 -12.78 10.47 -5.97
C THR A 64 -11.41 10.31 -5.30
N TRP A 65 -11.06 11.27 -4.46
CA TRP A 65 -9.84 11.27 -3.67
C TRP A 65 -10.14 11.79 -2.26
N CYS A 66 -9.41 11.28 -1.26
CA CYS A 66 -9.76 11.35 0.18
C CYS A 66 -10.98 10.49 0.58
N TYR A 67 -10.74 9.28 1.09
CA TYR A 67 -11.80 8.49 1.73
C TYR A 67 -12.20 9.10 3.10
N GLY A 68 -13.46 9.48 3.27
CA GLY A 68 -14.09 9.53 4.60
C GLY A 68 -13.82 10.76 5.49
N GLY A 69 -13.78 11.98 4.95
CA GLY A 69 -13.84 13.20 5.77
C GLY A 69 -12.55 13.56 6.51
N VAL A 70 -11.42 12.93 6.18
CA VAL A 70 -10.10 13.33 6.68
C VAL A 70 -9.62 14.57 5.92
N SER A 71 -9.16 15.59 6.67
CA SER A 71 -8.82 16.92 6.17
C SER A 71 -7.50 17.03 5.40
N SER A 72 -6.81 15.92 5.11
CA SER A 72 -5.66 15.91 4.19
C SER A 72 -5.52 14.59 3.44
N ALA A 73 -5.74 14.63 2.12
CA ALA A 73 -5.39 13.54 1.19
C ALA A 73 -3.89 13.32 1.00
N PHE A 74 -3.09 14.27 1.49
CA PHE A 74 -1.66 14.33 1.27
C PHE A 74 -0.96 13.52 2.35
N LEU A 75 -0.66 12.27 2.04
CA LEU A 75 0.14 11.41 2.91
C LEU A 75 1.62 11.56 2.56
N LYS A 76 2.51 11.28 3.50
CA LYS A 76 3.90 11.03 3.12
C LYS A 76 3.96 9.69 2.36
N PRO A 77 5.00 9.42 1.55
CA PRO A 77 5.18 8.12 0.91
C PRO A 77 5.05 6.99 1.92
N LEU A 78 4.09 6.07 1.69
CA LEU A 78 3.74 5.01 2.64
C LEU A 78 4.92 4.03 2.76
N ASN A 79 5.83 4.36 3.66
CA ASN A 79 6.87 3.46 4.09
C ASN A 79 6.40 2.64 5.29
N VAL A 80 7.17 1.61 5.64
CA VAL A 80 6.84 0.68 6.74
C VAL A 80 6.56 1.43 8.06
N ASP A 81 7.33 2.46 8.37
CA ASP A 81 7.16 3.24 9.62
C ASP A 81 5.83 4.00 9.64
N GLN A 82 5.47 4.63 8.52
CA GLN A 82 4.21 5.35 8.41
C GLN A 82 3.02 4.41 8.42
N PHE A 83 3.13 3.27 7.72
CA PHE A 83 2.12 2.22 7.76
C PHE A 83 1.88 1.75 9.20
N LYS A 84 2.94 1.40 9.94
CA LYS A 84 2.86 0.99 11.35
C LYS A 84 2.23 2.08 12.23
N LYS A 85 2.60 3.36 12.02
CA LYS A 85 2.00 4.50 12.76
C LYS A 85 0.50 4.65 12.51
N ARG A 86 0.08 4.59 11.24
CA ARG A 86 -1.33 4.68 10.83
C ARG A 86 -2.14 3.53 11.43
N TYR A 87 -1.61 2.32 11.35
CA TYR A 87 -2.24 1.14 11.94
C TYR A 87 -2.35 1.26 13.47
N ALA A 88 -1.30 1.72 14.15
CA ALA A 88 -1.31 1.97 15.59
C ALA A 88 -2.32 3.06 16.00
N ALA A 89 -2.58 4.03 15.12
CA ALA A 89 -3.60 5.07 15.31
C ALA A 89 -5.05 4.59 15.10
N GLY A 90 -5.24 3.30 14.78
CA GLY A 90 -6.57 2.71 14.59
C GLY A 90 -7.03 2.63 13.13
N GLU A 91 -6.23 3.11 12.18
CA GLU A 91 -6.54 2.92 10.77
C GLU A 91 -6.49 1.43 10.43
N ARG A 92 -7.52 0.94 9.74
CA ARG A 92 -7.61 -0.47 9.29
C ARG A 92 -7.78 -0.59 7.79
N ASN A 93 -8.14 0.48 7.10
CA ASN A 93 -8.36 0.48 5.67
C ASN A 93 -7.08 0.88 4.92
N PHE A 94 -6.42 -0.10 4.33
CA PHE A 94 -5.25 0.03 3.48
C PHE A 94 -5.49 -0.62 2.11
N VAL A 95 -6.73 -0.52 1.61
CA VAL A 95 -7.09 -0.96 0.26
C VAL A 95 -6.16 -0.32 -0.77
N ASN A 96 -5.70 -1.12 -1.74
CA ASN A 96 -4.73 -0.72 -2.75
C ASN A 96 -3.38 -0.24 -2.21
N ALA A 97 -3.03 -0.44 -0.93
CA ALA A 97 -1.74 0.04 -0.44
C ALA A 97 -0.55 -0.58 -1.20
N ASN A 98 0.42 0.25 -1.60
CA ASN A 98 1.71 -0.25 -2.06
C ASN A 98 2.61 -0.56 -0.87
N LEU A 99 2.83 -1.85 -0.62
CA LEU A 99 3.69 -2.42 0.42
C LEU A 99 4.66 -3.44 -0.19
N ARG A 100 5.02 -3.27 -1.47
CA ARG A 100 5.97 -4.14 -2.17
C ARG A 100 7.30 -4.18 -1.42
N GLY A 101 7.80 -5.39 -1.14
CA GLY A 101 9.07 -5.54 -0.42
C GLY A 101 9.07 -5.02 1.02
N ALA A 102 7.90 -4.74 1.61
CA ALA A 102 7.81 -4.21 2.96
C ALA A 102 8.28 -5.24 4.00
N ALA A 103 9.07 -4.77 4.97
CA ALA A 103 9.49 -5.57 6.13
C ALA A 103 8.45 -5.47 7.26
N LEU A 104 7.53 -6.43 7.30
CA LEU A 104 6.40 -6.53 8.23
C LEU A 104 6.48 -7.78 9.13
N VAL A 105 7.71 -8.26 9.38
CA VAL A 105 8.03 -9.40 10.24
C VAL A 105 7.40 -9.24 11.62
N GLN A 106 6.66 -10.26 12.07
CA GLN A 106 6.04 -10.37 13.40
C GLN A 106 5.12 -9.18 13.79
N VAL A 107 4.61 -8.43 12.80
CA VAL A 107 3.69 -7.32 13.07
C VAL A 107 2.29 -7.86 13.31
N ASN A 108 1.57 -7.26 14.26
CA ASN A 108 0.14 -7.51 14.43
C ASN A 108 -0.68 -6.64 13.46
N LEU A 109 -1.31 -7.27 12.49
CA LEU A 109 -2.16 -6.69 11.45
C LEU A 109 -3.56 -7.36 11.43
N SER A 110 -4.03 -7.87 12.57
CA SER A 110 -5.31 -8.56 12.64
C SER A 110 -6.49 -7.67 12.20
N ALA A 111 -7.42 -8.26 11.43
CA ALA A 111 -8.57 -7.57 10.86
C ALA A 111 -8.25 -6.33 10.00
N ILE A 112 -7.02 -6.20 9.49
CA ILE A 112 -6.67 -5.17 8.51
C ILE A 112 -7.39 -5.44 7.18
N ASN A 113 -7.77 -4.36 6.49
CA ASN A 113 -8.19 -4.45 5.10
C ASN A 113 -7.02 -4.04 4.19
N LEU A 114 -6.46 -5.03 3.51
CA LEU A 114 -5.40 -4.93 2.50
C LEU A 114 -5.92 -5.43 1.14
N SER A 115 -7.23 -5.37 0.89
CA SER A 115 -7.81 -5.77 -0.38
C SER A 115 -7.17 -4.96 -1.52
N TRP A 116 -6.79 -5.65 -2.59
CA TRP A 116 -6.08 -5.10 -3.75
C TRP A 116 -4.69 -4.51 -3.47
N ALA A 117 -4.12 -4.71 -2.28
CA ALA A 117 -2.78 -4.21 -1.95
C ALA A 117 -1.68 -4.92 -2.76
N LYS A 118 -0.59 -4.20 -3.00
CA LYS A 118 0.65 -4.77 -3.55
C LYS A 118 1.56 -5.17 -2.41
N LEU A 119 1.70 -6.47 -2.19
CA LEU A 119 2.51 -7.10 -1.14
C LEU A 119 3.57 -8.04 -1.74
N ASN A 120 3.78 -7.99 -3.06
CA ASN A 120 4.75 -8.86 -3.71
C ASN A 120 6.15 -8.60 -3.15
N LEU A 121 6.91 -9.67 -2.93
CA LEU A 121 8.23 -9.65 -2.25
C LEU A 121 8.21 -9.15 -0.79
N ALA A 122 7.07 -8.87 -0.19
CA ALA A 122 7.01 -8.42 1.20
C ALA A 122 7.43 -9.55 2.17
N ASP A 123 8.06 -9.17 3.28
CA ASP A 123 8.37 -10.09 4.37
C ASP A 123 7.34 -9.93 5.49
N LEU A 124 6.38 -10.87 5.53
CA LEU A 124 5.29 -10.97 6.49
C LEU A 124 5.51 -12.13 7.46
N SER A 125 6.73 -12.67 7.55
CA SER A 125 7.02 -13.85 8.36
C SER A 125 6.63 -13.63 9.83
N GLY A 126 5.89 -14.59 10.38
CA GLY A 126 5.38 -14.53 11.75
C GLY A 126 4.36 -13.42 12.03
N ALA A 127 3.91 -12.66 11.01
CA ALA A 127 2.90 -11.62 11.20
C ALA A 127 1.54 -12.23 11.60
N ASN A 128 0.74 -11.46 12.33
CA ASN A 128 -0.65 -11.81 12.59
C ASN A 128 -1.55 -11.08 11.59
N LEU A 129 -2.08 -11.81 10.62
CA LEU A 129 -3.09 -11.38 9.64
C LEU A 129 -4.43 -12.09 9.87
N SER A 130 -4.70 -12.56 11.09
CA SER A 130 -5.97 -13.22 11.42
C SER A 130 -7.14 -12.30 11.11
N LYS A 131 -8.16 -12.84 10.43
CA LYS A 131 -9.35 -12.11 9.96
C LYS A 131 -9.06 -10.94 9.01
N ALA A 132 -7.87 -10.83 8.44
CA ALA A 132 -7.54 -9.80 7.48
C ALA A 132 -8.34 -9.98 6.18
N ASP A 133 -8.66 -8.87 5.52
CA ASP A 133 -9.22 -8.86 4.16
C ASP A 133 -8.08 -8.62 3.16
N LEU A 134 -7.81 -9.61 2.32
CA LEU A 134 -6.73 -9.67 1.33
C LEU A 134 -7.29 -10.01 -0.06
N ILE A 135 -8.56 -9.66 -0.33
CA ILE A 135 -9.20 -9.92 -1.62
C ILE A 135 -8.35 -9.34 -2.74
N SER A 136 -8.04 -10.15 -3.75
CA SER A 136 -7.25 -9.73 -4.91
C SER A 136 -5.89 -9.11 -4.58
N ALA A 137 -5.34 -9.32 -3.38
CA ALA A 137 -4.02 -8.82 -3.02
C ALA A 137 -2.94 -9.55 -3.85
N ASP A 138 -1.90 -8.81 -4.22
CA ASP A 138 -0.73 -9.34 -4.93
C ASP A 138 0.32 -9.75 -3.91
N LEU A 139 0.40 -11.04 -3.62
CA LEU A 139 1.32 -11.67 -2.65
C LEU A 139 2.40 -12.50 -3.34
N GLN A 140 2.65 -12.26 -4.63
CA GLN A 140 3.64 -13.02 -5.39
C GLN A 140 5.03 -12.92 -4.74
N GLU A 141 5.68 -14.07 -4.55
CA GLU A 141 7.00 -14.18 -3.92
C GLU A 141 7.11 -13.56 -2.50
N ALA A 142 5.98 -13.33 -1.82
CA ALA A 142 5.99 -12.84 -0.44
C ALA A 142 6.44 -13.94 0.54
N ASN A 143 7.14 -13.56 1.61
CA ASN A 143 7.45 -14.47 2.71
C ASN A 143 6.32 -14.44 3.74
N LEU A 144 5.50 -15.48 3.78
CA LEU A 144 4.39 -15.68 4.72
C LEU A 144 4.69 -16.81 5.72
N SER A 145 5.97 -17.13 5.93
CA SER A 145 6.33 -18.25 6.81
C SER A 145 5.90 -17.99 8.25
N GLY A 146 5.18 -18.91 8.87
CA GLY A 146 4.68 -18.79 10.24
C GLY A 146 3.62 -17.70 10.44
N THR A 147 3.09 -17.11 9.36
CA THR A 147 2.05 -16.07 9.45
C THR A 147 0.74 -16.68 9.92
N ASP A 148 0.03 -15.96 10.80
CA ASP A 148 -1.33 -16.31 11.19
C ASP A 148 -2.34 -15.69 10.21
N LEU A 149 -2.94 -16.50 9.33
CA LEU A 149 -4.01 -16.11 8.40
C LEU A 149 -5.36 -16.71 8.82
N THR A 150 -5.53 -17.09 10.09
CA THR A 150 -6.77 -17.71 10.59
C THR A 150 -7.98 -16.82 10.28
N GLY A 151 -8.95 -17.36 9.54
CA GLY A 151 -10.16 -16.63 9.14
C GLY A 151 -9.94 -15.48 8.16
N ALA A 152 -8.76 -15.34 7.56
CA ALA A 152 -8.47 -14.30 6.58
C ALA A 152 -9.22 -14.56 5.26
N ASN A 153 -9.57 -13.50 4.55
CA ASN A 153 -10.16 -13.58 3.23
C ASN A 153 -9.09 -13.33 2.15
N LEU A 154 -8.64 -14.39 1.50
CA LEU A 154 -7.65 -14.39 0.43
C LEU A 154 -8.29 -14.63 -0.95
N SER A 155 -9.60 -14.39 -1.08
CA SER A 155 -10.32 -14.64 -2.33
C SER A 155 -9.65 -13.89 -3.49
N MET A 156 -9.40 -14.58 -4.60
CA MET A 156 -8.74 -14.04 -5.80
C MET A 156 -7.31 -13.49 -5.58
N ALA A 157 -6.69 -13.68 -4.41
CA ALA A 157 -5.33 -13.25 -4.14
C ALA A 157 -4.31 -14.03 -4.99
N ASP A 158 -3.21 -13.39 -5.36
CA ASP A 158 -2.12 -14.00 -6.12
C ASP A 158 -0.96 -14.36 -5.20
N LEU A 159 -0.85 -15.63 -4.81
CA LEU A 159 0.20 -16.15 -3.92
C LEU A 159 1.28 -16.95 -4.68
N ARG A 160 1.38 -16.81 -6.01
CA ARG A 160 2.36 -17.57 -6.78
C ARG A 160 3.78 -17.29 -6.29
N GLY A 161 4.52 -18.34 -5.95
CA GLY A 161 5.87 -18.24 -5.40
C GLY A 161 5.95 -17.79 -3.94
N ALA A 162 4.84 -17.53 -3.26
CA ALA A 162 4.85 -17.17 -1.84
C ALA A 162 5.32 -18.33 -0.96
N ASN A 163 6.06 -18.03 0.11
CA ASN A 163 6.45 -19.01 1.11
C ASN A 163 5.39 -19.11 2.20
N LEU A 164 4.63 -20.21 2.23
CA LEU A 164 3.58 -20.49 3.21
C LEU A 164 4.00 -21.52 4.29
N LEU A 165 5.30 -21.78 4.47
CA LEU A 165 5.79 -22.72 5.48
C LEU A 165 5.26 -22.35 6.86
N ASP A 166 4.61 -23.28 7.57
CA ASP A 166 4.02 -23.08 8.90
C ASP A 166 2.94 -21.97 8.99
N ALA A 167 2.42 -21.48 7.85
CA ALA A 167 1.33 -20.50 7.85
C ALA A 167 0.02 -21.16 8.33
N LYS A 168 -0.71 -20.45 9.19
CA LYS A 168 -2.03 -20.89 9.70
C LYS A 168 -3.14 -20.40 8.81
N LEU A 169 -3.86 -21.31 8.15
CA LEU A 169 -4.91 -20.99 7.19
C LEU A 169 -6.29 -21.52 7.62
N GLU A 170 -6.45 -21.90 8.88
CA GLU A 170 -7.72 -22.37 9.42
C GLU A 170 -8.82 -21.33 9.16
N LEU A 171 -9.93 -21.78 8.57
CA LEU A 171 -11.07 -20.93 8.19
C LEU A 171 -10.76 -19.81 7.18
N ALA A 172 -9.58 -19.80 6.55
CA ALA A 172 -9.25 -18.82 5.52
C ALA A 172 -10.06 -19.09 4.23
N CYS A 173 -10.53 -18.04 3.58
CA CYS A 173 -11.21 -18.14 2.29
C CYS A 173 -10.20 -18.03 1.15
N LEU A 174 -9.92 -19.13 0.45
CA LEU A 174 -8.97 -19.20 -0.68
C LEU A 174 -9.67 -19.26 -2.05
N ARG A 175 -10.95 -18.87 -2.13
CA ARG A 175 -11.73 -19.02 -3.36
C ARG A 175 -11.09 -18.23 -4.51
N GLY A 176 -10.67 -18.94 -5.56
CA GLY A 176 -10.04 -18.34 -6.73
C GLY A 176 -8.62 -17.80 -6.48
N ALA A 177 -8.05 -18.03 -5.30
CA ALA A 177 -6.66 -17.66 -5.02
C ALA A 177 -5.71 -18.49 -5.88
N LYS A 178 -4.64 -17.87 -6.37
CA LYS A 178 -3.57 -18.56 -7.10
C LYS A 178 -2.51 -18.98 -6.11
N LEU A 179 -2.51 -20.25 -5.71
CA LEU A 179 -1.60 -20.78 -4.69
C LEU A 179 -0.18 -21.01 -5.23
N PRO A 180 0.84 -21.08 -4.35
CA PRO A 180 2.17 -21.54 -4.74
C PRO A 180 2.11 -22.96 -5.31
N ASN A 181 2.94 -23.26 -6.32
CA ASN A 181 2.98 -24.56 -7.00
C ASN A 181 3.18 -25.77 -6.07
N ASN A 182 3.70 -25.54 -4.86
CA ASN A 182 4.04 -26.58 -3.89
C ASN A 182 3.02 -26.70 -2.73
N TYR A 183 1.91 -25.96 -2.79
CA TYR A 183 0.89 -25.97 -1.73
C TYR A 183 -0.17 -27.02 -2.05
N GLN A 184 -0.24 -28.09 -1.25
CA GLN A 184 -1.29 -29.11 -1.32
C GLN A 184 -2.37 -28.79 -0.27
N ILE A 185 -3.64 -28.86 -0.67
CA ILE A 185 -4.83 -28.54 0.15
C ILE A 185 -5.07 -29.63 1.19
#